data_AF-A0A6B2NQD9-F1
#
_entry.id   AF-A0A6B2NQD9-F1
#
_cell.length_a   1.000
_cell.length_b   1.000
_cell.length_c   1.000
_cell.angle_alpha   90.00
_cell.angle_beta   90.00
_cell.angle_gamma   90.00
#
_symmetry.space_group_name_H-M   'P 1'
#
loop_
_entity.id
_entity.type
_entity.pdbx_description
1 polymer ?
#
loop_
_entity_poly.entity_id
_entity_poly.type
_entity_poly.pdbx_seq_one_letter_code
_entity_poly.pdbx_strand_id
1 'polypeptide(L)'
;MKSIVIFPIADLRRFTGTSGMYLSKPSWTVPERNRDFVRALGGLKEVSDCGISLRGLDGWIVEPFACDAKRGPKFHDMPAMRVFDHFVQWKVENRLLFFDGECSGRIEYHLECNFGGVTHPASINEVNDYLCGLKLRVRKHEGTETNEFDEFDFGRSGLLHSRALAARTVPASQFADIHNVRRHIKYMRPAIVHIMEDDENIEITDDFTRVANNTSRYLDVFHDRVRIFNNIDIPVWAIRTKKKVNQRDLRDLCLFLRRMHSEYECIKRLLLEIERGNIDVVDGLLPVAFEEYLREILKRVRSGEKKLLRRGKFAPEHASDDPGMIELASISIHDLDPSLYSQVQIALKRSRFNWSSNEDQVRGFVEQLQSRSTVVNLNVRELNMDNRQTVSNSSGVVLTQAGRDAQVKIDKSFNGFQDNTSNAELVQAIADLKENIDQAIEGGEVENPDALARDFAELADEAVSDEPRKEKLEFNGKMIIGAIKESSGLIASISKAIEVIKSLF
;
A
#
# COMPACT_ATOMS: atom_id res chain seq x y z
N MET A 1 25.20 3.52 9.39
CA MET A 1 24.39 3.22 8.21
C MET A 1 23.42 2.13 8.55
N LYS A 2 22.17 2.22 8.10
CA LYS A 2 21.20 1.13 8.19
C LYS A 2 20.79 0.66 6.81
N SER A 3 20.66 -0.65 6.64
CA SER A 3 20.21 -1.26 5.40
C SER A 3 19.06 -2.21 5.69
N ILE A 4 18.00 -2.12 4.90
CA ILE A 4 16.86 -3.02 4.99
C ILE A 4 16.83 -3.83 3.71
N VAL A 5 17.10 -5.12 3.82
CA VAL A 5 16.96 -6.08 2.71
C VAL A 5 15.59 -6.71 2.78
N ILE A 6 14.85 -6.65 1.68
CA ILE A 6 13.46 -7.08 1.58
C ILE A 6 13.39 -8.26 0.62
N PHE A 7 12.82 -9.38 1.09
CA PHE A 7 12.52 -10.56 0.27
C PHE A 7 11.00 -10.73 0.18
N PRO A 8 10.35 -10.25 -0.91
CA PRO A 8 8.92 -10.43 -1.07
C PRO A 8 8.57 -11.89 -1.35
N ILE A 9 7.40 -12.30 -0.87
CA ILE A 9 6.86 -13.65 -0.99
C ILE A 9 5.40 -13.51 -1.42
N ALA A 10 5.00 -14.28 -2.44
CA ALA A 10 3.60 -14.40 -2.83
C ALA A 10 3.07 -15.79 -2.46
N ASP A 11 1.99 -15.85 -1.70
CA ASP A 11 1.28 -17.08 -1.38
C ASP A 11 0.03 -17.21 -2.24
N LEU A 12 0.15 -18.00 -3.31
CA LEU A 12 -0.88 -18.09 -4.35
C LEU A 12 -1.97 -19.11 -4.01
N ARG A 13 -1.85 -19.84 -2.89
CA ARG A 13 -2.72 -20.99 -2.57
C ARG A 13 -4.20 -20.64 -2.56
N ARG A 14 -4.53 -19.39 -2.19
CA ARG A 14 -5.90 -18.87 -2.16
C ARG A 14 -6.55 -18.76 -3.54
N PHE A 15 -5.75 -18.64 -4.60
CA PHE A 15 -6.23 -18.44 -5.96
C PHE A 15 -6.15 -19.70 -6.82
N THR A 16 -5.43 -20.73 -6.38
CA THR A 16 -5.19 -21.96 -7.14
C THR A 16 -6.06 -23.14 -6.71
N GLY A 17 -7.18 -22.89 -6.02
CA GLY A 17 -8.08 -23.95 -5.50
C GLY A 17 -7.50 -24.81 -4.36
N THR A 18 -6.25 -24.59 -3.97
CA THR A 18 -5.54 -25.30 -2.87
C THR A 18 -5.78 -24.68 -1.50
N SER A 19 -6.88 -23.96 -1.31
CA SER A 19 -7.20 -23.27 -0.05
C SER A 19 -7.26 -24.23 1.15
N GLY A 20 -7.69 -25.49 0.96
CA GLY A 20 -7.68 -26.50 2.04
C GLY A 20 -6.29 -26.87 2.59
N MET A 21 -5.20 -26.38 1.99
CA MET A 21 -3.82 -26.66 2.40
C MET A 21 -3.17 -25.53 3.22
N TYR A 22 -3.96 -24.56 3.70
CA TYR A 22 -3.50 -23.55 4.65
C TYR A 22 -3.68 -24.04 6.10
N LEU A 23 -2.83 -23.57 7.02
CA LEU A 23 -3.29 -23.29 8.38
C LEU A 23 -4.23 -22.08 8.27
N SER A 24 -5.42 -22.14 8.89
CA SER A 24 -6.53 -21.17 8.72
C SER A 24 -6.14 -19.75 9.10
N LYS A 25 -5.42 -19.06 8.20
CA LYS A 25 -4.60 -17.88 8.51
C LYS A 25 -3.78 -18.18 9.80
N PRO A 26 -3.07 -17.25 10.44
CA PRO A 26 -3.18 -17.26 11.90
C PRO A 26 -4.67 -16.94 12.18
N SER A 27 -5.34 -17.64 13.10
CA SER A 27 -6.79 -17.62 13.34
C SER A 27 -7.37 -16.30 13.89
N TRP A 28 -6.91 -15.13 13.43
CA TRP A 28 -7.18 -13.85 14.07
C TRP A 28 -7.74 -12.80 13.15
N THR A 29 -8.75 -12.10 13.67
CA THR A 29 -9.08 -10.72 13.27
C THR A 29 -8.20 -9.69 13.98
N VAL A 30 -7.66 -10.00 15.17
CA VAL A 30 -6.66 -9.21 15.92
C VAL A 30 -5.69 -10.19 16.60
N PRO A 31 -4.40 -10.23 16.27
CA PRO A 31 -3.49 -11.20 16.86
C PRO A 31 -3.26 -10.96 18.36
N GLU A 32 -3.26 -12.00 19.21
CA GLU A 32 -2.74 -11.84 20.58
C GLU A 32 -1.22 -11.86 20.59
N ARG A 33 -0.67 -10.81 21.20
CA ARG A 33 0.77 -10.61 21.43
C ARG A 33 1.37 -11.83 22.13
N ASN A 34 2.49 -12.32 21.60
CA ASN A 34 3.23 -13.49 22.12
C ASN A 34 2.50 -14.85 22.08
N ARG A 35 1.25 -14.93 21.62
CA ARG A 35 0.51 -16.21 21.51
C ARG A 35 0.58 -16.79 20.10
N ASP A 36 0.56 -15.92 19.08
CA ASP A 36 0.32 -16.40 17.72
C ASP A 36 1.34 -16.12 16.65
N PHE A 37 1.24 -16.97 15.63
CA PHE A 37 2.38 -17.73 15.21
C PHE A 37 2.27 -18.13 13.75
N VAL A 38 3.34 -17.90 12.99
CA VAL A 38 3.67 -18.72 11.82
C VAL A 38 4.57 -19.83 12.34
N ARG A 39 4.24 -21.11 12.10
CA ARG A 39 4.90 -22.26 12.77
C ARG A 39 6.46 -22.10 12.81
N ALA A 40 7.09 -22.35 13.94
CA ALA A 40 8.49 -22.13 14.32
C ALA A 40 9.37 -20.99 13.70
N LEU A 41 8.84 -19.89 13.16
CA LEU A 41 9.64 -18.70 12.79
C LEU A 41 9.90 -17.77 13.99
N GLY A 42 8.86 -17.55 14.81
CA GLY A 42 8.91 -16.83 16.08
C GLY A 42 7.56 -16.18 16.42
N GLY A 43 7.51 -15.48 17.56
CA GLY A 43 6.27 -14.86 18.04
C GLY A 43 5.94 -13.56 17.31
N LEU A 44 4.65 -13.24 17.22
CA LEU A 44 4.20 -11.93 16.79
C LEU A 44 4.50 -10.88 17.87
N LYS A 45 5.09 -9.76 17.45
CA LYS A 45 5.45 -8.62 18.29
C LYS A 45 4.92 -7.34 17.68
N GLU A 46 4.69 -6.34 18.52
CA GLU A 46 4.56 -4.99 17.99
C GLU A 46 5.89 -4.57 17.36
N VAL A 47 5.84 -3.83 16.26
CA VAL A 47 7.06 -3.37 15.59
C VAL A 47 7.93 -2.52 16.53
N SER A 48 7.30 -1.74 17.44
CA SER A 48 7.97 -1.04 18.54
C SER A 48 8.81 -1.94 19.44
N ASP A 49 8.33 -3.15 19.75
CA ASP A 49 9.05 -4.12 20.59
C ASP A 49 10.28 -4.73 19.91
N CYS A 50 10.35 -4.65 18.58
CA CYS A 50 11.50 -5.09 17.80
C CYS A 50 12.62 -4.03 17.76
N GLY A 51 12.55 -2.99 18.62
CA GLY A 51 13.52 -1.88 18.59
C GLY A 51 13.35 -0.98 17.36
N ILE A 52 12.20 -1.07 16.70
CA ILE A 52 11.90 -0.34 15.48
C ILE A 52 10.80 0.66 15.82
N SER A 53 11.13 1.96 15.86
CA SER A 53 10.22 3.05 16.24
C SER A 53 9.17 3.37 15.15
N LEU A 54 8.55 2.34 14.57
CA LEU A 54 7.51 2.47 13.57
C LEU A 54 6.17 2.08 14.21
N ARG A 55 5.30 3.05 14.49
CA ARG A 55 3.86 2.77 14.47
C ARG A 55 3.48 2.54 13.01
N GLY A 56 2.69 1.51 12.73
CA GLY A 56 2.17 1.25 11.38
C GLY A 56 1.43 2.47 10.83
N LEU A 57 1.34 2.59 9.50
CA LEU A 57 0.54 3.63 8.87
C LEU A 57 -0.95 3.41 9.22
N ASP A 58 -1.67 4.46 9.64
CA ASP A 58 -3.08 4.32 10.07
C ASP A 58 -3.95 3.65 8.99
N GLY A 59 -4.79 2.68 9.39
CA GLY A 59 -5.65 1.90 8.48
C GLY A 59 -4.99 0.68 7.83
N TRP A 60 -3.79 0.31 8.28
CA TRP A 60 -3.00 -0.78 7.70
C TRP A 60 -2.98 -1.94 8.69
N ILE A 61 -3.84 -2.94 8.46
CA ILE A 61 -4.26 -3.97 9.44
C ILE A 61 -3.10 -4.85 9.98
N VAL A 62 -1.92 -4.83 9.36
CA VAL A 62 -0.82 -5.77 9.70
C VAL A 62 0.58 -5.14 9.78
N GLU A 63 0.72 -3.81 9.79
CA GLU A 63 2.01 -3.18 10.07
C GLU A 63 2.29 -2.78 11.53
N PRO A 64 1.32 -2.67 12.47
CA PRO A 64 1.71 -2.52 13.87
C PRO A 64 2.36 -3.79 14.43
N PHE A 65 2.18 -4.93 13.76
CA PHE A 65 2.70 -6.22 14.20
C PHE A 65 3.58 -6.89 13.14
N ALA A 66 4.64 -7.56 13.57
CA ALA A 66 5.49 -8.39 12.73
C ALA A 66 5.86 -9.67 13.47
N CYS A 67 6.09 -10.76 12.73
CA CYS A 67 6.65 -11.98 13.31
C CYS A 67 8.16 -11.82 13.45
N ASP A 68 8.70 -12.02 14.66
CA ASP A 68 10.14 -12.08 14.92
C ASP A 68 10.72 -13.36 14.28
N ALA A 69 11.22 -13.25 13.05
CA ALA A 69 11.68 -14.38 12.25
C ALA A 69 13.10 -14.86 12.63
N LYS A 70 13.50 -14.73 13.90
CA LYS A 70 14.82 -15.15 14.39
C LYS A 70 15.15 -16.62 14.15
N ARG A 71 14.15 -17.49 14.03
CA ARG A 71 14.31 -18.92 13.73
C ARG A 71 14.21 -19.26 12.24
N GLY A 72 13.98 -18.27 11.37
CA GLY A 72 14.03 -18.43 9.92
C GLY A 72 15.47 -18.50 9.37
N PRO A 73 15.63 -18.44 8.02
CA PRO A 73 16.93 -18.36 7.37
C PRO A 73 17.81 -17.23 7.95
N LYS A 74 19.13 -17.40 7.90
CA LYS A 74 20.11 -16.44 8.44
C LYS A 74 21.21 -16.22 7.42
N PHE A 75 21.86 -15.05 7.42
CA PHE A 75 23.14 -14.92 6.73
C PHE A 75 24.14 -15.92 7.33
N HIS A 76 24.79 -16.69 6.45
CA HIS A 76 25.96 -17.47 6.83
C HIS A 76 27.09 -16.47 6.96
N ASP A 77 27.76 -16.47 8.12
CA ASP A 77 29.01 -15.76 8.42
C ASP A 77 29.10 -14.42 7.72
N MET A 78 28.69 -13.32 8.36
CA MET A 78 28.80 -11.99 7.76
C MET A 78 30.25 -11.51 7.90
N PRO A 79 31.12 -11.69 6.89
CA PRO A 79 32.50 -11.26 7.03
C PRO A 79 32.54 -9.74 7.19
N ALA A 80 33.59 -9.21 7.80
CA ALA A 80 33.75 -7.76 7.76
C ALA A 80 33.93 -7.30 6.30
N MET A 81 33.20 -6.26 5.91
CA MET A 81 33.33 -5.62 4.61
C MET A 81 34.63 -4.82 4.60
N ARG A 82 35.50 -5.04 3.61
CA ARG A 82 36.71 -4.23 3.46
C ARG A 82 36.36 -2.94 2.72
N VAL A 83 36.70 -1.81 3.32
CA VAL A 83 36.55 -0.45 2.76
C VAL A 83 37.93 0.20 2.79
N PHE A 84 38.59 0.26 1.63
CA PHE A 84 40.01 0.63 1.54
C PHE A 84 40.88 -0.22 2.50
N ASP A 85 41.44 0.41 3.54
CA ASP A 85 42.30 -0.22 4.55
C ASP A 85 41.57 -0.52 5.87
N HIS A 86 40.25 -0.30 5.92
CA HIS A 86 39.43 -0.54 7.10
C HIS A 86 38.49 -1.73 6.88
N PHE A 87 38.15 -2.41 7.98
CA PHE A 87 37.16 -3.48 7.98
C PHE A 87 35.94 -3.03 8.77
N VAL A 88 34.78 -3.05 8.13
CA VAL A 88 33.53 -2.64 8.74
C VAL A 88 32.64 -3.86 8.97
N GLN A 89 32.27 -4.09 10.23
CA GLN A 89 31.45 -5.23 10.61
C GLN A 89 29.97 -4.90 10.51
N TRP A 90 29.24 -5.69 9.71
CA TRP A 90 27.79 -5.65 9.66
C TRP A 90 27.18 -6.45 10.80
N LYS A 91 26.06 -5.96 11.34
CA LYS A 91 25.23 -6.64 12.35
C LYS A 91 23.79 -6.72 11.85
N VAL A 92 23.14 -7.87 12.04
CA VAL A 92 21.70 -8.02 11.78
C VAL A 92 20.96 -7.71 13.07
N GLU A 93 20.32 -6.54 13.12
CA GLU A 93 19.52 -6.11 14.26
C GLU A 93 18.21 -6.90 14.34
N ASN A 94 17.48 -6.95 13.23
CA ASN A 94 16.16 -7.56 13.18
C ASN A 94 15.96 -8.44 11.95
N ARG A 95 15.10 -9.46 12.14
CA ARG A 95 14.57 -10.32 11.08
C ARG A 95 13.08 -10.41 11.26
N LEU A 96 12.33 -9.87 10.33
CA LEU A 96 10.89 -9.69 10.47
C LEU A 96 10.18 -10.37 9.32
N LEU A 97 9.08 -11.06 9.61
CA LEU A 97 8.13 -11.50 8.61
C LEU A 97 6.86 -10.66 8.73
N PHE A 98 6.50 -10.01 7.64
CA PHE A 98 5.22 -9.34 7.44
C PHE A 98 4.38 -10.15 6.46
N PHE A 99 3.08 -10.22 6.69
CA PHE A 99 2.14 -10.92 5.81
C PHE A 99 0.79 -10.23 5.87
N ASP A 100 0.15 -10.02 4.73
CA ASP A 100 -1.14 -9.33 4.64
C ASP A 100 -2.35 -10.22 5.01
N GLY A 101 -2.11 -11.51 5.23
CA GLY A 101 -3.14 -12.51 5.54
C GLY A 101 -3.86 -13.06 4.30
N GLU A 102 -3.47 -12.62 3.11
CA GLU A 102 -4.17 -12.86 1.85
C GLU A 102 -3.23 -13.52 0.84
N CYS A 103 -2.14 -12.85 0.47
CA CYS A 103 -1.17 -13.32 -0.51
C CYS A 103 0.22 -12.68 -0.38
N SER A 104 0.31 -11.39 -0.06
CA SER A 104 1.60 -10.68 -0.04
C SER A 104 2.27 -10.80 1.33
N GLY A 105 3.48 -11.35 1.31
CA GLY A 105 4.40 -11.39 2.42
C GLY A 105 5.73 -10.73 2.08
N ARG A 106 6.49 -10.38 3.11
CA ARG A 106 7.90 -10.01 2.96
C ARG A 106 8.68 -10.41 4.19
N ILE A 107 9.91 -10.85 3.96
CA ILE A 107 10.90 -10.99 5.02
C ILE A 107 11.88 -9.83 4.92
N GLU A 108 12.08 -9.13 6.04
CA GLU A 108 12.99 -8.01 6.14
C GLU A 108 14.18 -8.38 7.03
N TYR A 109 15.39 -8.09 6.55
CA TYR A 109 16.61 -8.08 7.34
C TYR A 109 17.01 -6.63 7.57
N HIS A 110 17.08 -6.23 8.82
CA HIS A 110 17.54 -4.89 9.20
C HIS A 110 18.99 -5.04 9.63
N LEU A 111 19.88 -4.50 8.81
CA LEU A 111 21.31 -4.53 9.04
C LEU A 111 21.82 -3.15 9.46
N GLU A 112 22.79 -3.14 10.36
CA GLU A 112 23.46 -1.96 10.85
C GLU A 112 24.97 -2.10 10.65
N CYS A 113 25.61 -1.00 10.29
CA CYS A 113 27.03 -0.92 10.01
C CYS A 113 27.55 0.46 10.40
N ASN A 114 28.70 0.53 11.06
CA ASN A 114 29.28 1.80 11.51
C ASN A 114 30.47 2.19 10.64
N PHE A 115 30.30 3.18 9.78
CA PHE A 115 31.37 3.75 8.94
C PHE A 115 32.19 4.84 9.67
N GLY A 116 31.93 5.08 10.96
CA GLY A 116 32.70 5.99 11.78
C GLY A 116 34.17 5.57 11.85
N GLY A 117 35.07 6.53 11.56
CA GLY A 117 36.51 6.30 11.54
C GLY A 117 37.06 5.82 10.19
N VAL A 118 36.22 5.49 9.21
CA VAL A 118 36.68 5.24 7.85
C VAL A 118 37.11 6.58 7.23
N THR A 119 38.39 6.70 6.85
CA THR A 119 38.97 7.95 6.33
C THR A 119 38.58 8.25 4.88
N HIS A 120 38.29 7.21 4.10
CA HIS A 120 37.90 7.30 2.69
C HIS A 120 36.43 6.91 2.54
N PRO A 121 35.63 7.65 1.75
CA PRO A 121 34.22 7.32 1.56
C PRO A 121 34.07 5.93 0.92
N ALA A 122 33.26 5.07 1.52
CA ALA A 122 32.82 3.84 0.84
C ALA A 122 31.85 4.21 -0.27
N SER A 123 31.93 3.59 -1.44
CA SER A 123 30.89 3.80 -2.44
C SER A 123 29.64 2.98 -2.07
N ILE A 124 28.46 3.52 -2.38
CA ILE A 124 27.20 2.77 -2.18
C ILE A 124 27.18 1.48 -3.02
N ASN A 125 27.87 1.46 -4.16
CA ASN A 125 28.03 0.27 -4.99
C ASN A 125 28.88 -0.81 -4.31
N GLU A 126 29.96 -0.44 -3.60
CA GLU A 126 30.73 -1.40 -2.80
C GLU A 126 29.88 -2.03 -1.69
N VAL A 127 29.02 -1.22 -1.05
CA VAL A 127 28.05 -1.72 -0.05
C VAL A 127 27.07 -2.70 -0.68
N ASN A 128 26.52 -2.35 -1.85
CA ASN A 128 25.59 -3.19 -2.58
C ASN A 128 26.21 -4.52 -2.99
N ASP A 129 27.41 -4.49 -3.58
CA ASP A 129 28.17 -5.67 -4.00
C ASP A 129 28.47 -6.59 -2.82
N TYR A 130 28.89 -6.00 -1.69
CA TYR A 130 29.09 -6.76 -0.46
C TYR A 130 27.80 -7.46 0.00
N LEU A 131 26.69 -6.71 0.13
CA LEU A 131 25.42 -7.29 0.59
C LEU A 131 24.89 -8.37 -0.36
N CYS A 132 25.03 -8.15 -1.66
CA CYS A 132 24.61 -9.09 -2.69
C CYS A 132 25.53 -10.31 -2.81
N GLY A 133 26.78 -10.19 -2.36
CA GLY A 133 27.72 -11.29 -2.21
C GLY A 133 27.48 -12.15 -0.96
N LEU A 134 26.66 -11.68 0.00
CA LEU A 134 26.31 -12.46 1.18
C LEU A 134 25.47 -13.69 0.82
N LYS A 135 25.73 -14.78 1.52
CA LYS A 135 24.98 -16.02 1.38
C LYS A 135 24.06 -16.24 2.57
N LEU A 136 22.89 -16.78 2.31
CA LEU A 136 21.92 -17.14 3.34
C LEU A 136 21.93 -18.65 3.54
N ARG A 137 21.92 -19.07 4.80
CA ARG A 137 21.76 -20.46 5.22
C ARG A 137 20.43 -20.71 5.91
N VAL A 138 19.82 -21.86 5.65
CA VAL A 138 18.72 -22.40 6.43
C VAL A 138 19.05 -23.82 6.86
N ARG A 139 18.63 -24.21 8.06
CA ARG A 139 18.73 -25.60 8.48
C ARG A 139 17.80 -26.45 7.60
N LYS A 140 18.28 -27.57 7.09
CA LYS A 140 17.43 -28.54 6.40
C LYS A 140 16.39 -29.06 7.41
N HIS A 141 15.14 -28.65 7.24
CA HIS A 141 14.05 -28.94 8.20
C HIS A 141 13.26 -30.21 7.87
N GLU A 142 13.70 -30.99 6.88
CA GLU A 142 12.97 -32.14 6.38
C GLU A 142 13.35 -33.40 7.16
N GLY A 143 12.57 -33.71 8.21
CA GLY A 143 12.44 -35.05 8.79
C GLY A 143 13.71 -35.72 9.32
N THR A 144 14.82 -35.00 9.41
CA THR A 144 16.13 -35.55 9.77
C THR A 144 16.74 -34.75 10.91
N GLU A 145 17.32 -35.43 11.90
CA GLU A 145 18.03 -34.82 13.03
C GLU A 145 19.38 -34.20 12.63
N THR A 146 19.63 -34.02 11.33
CA THR A 146 20.92 -33.56 10.83
C THR A 146 21.16 -32.08 11.17
N ASN A 147 22.43 -31.73 11.38
CA ASN A 147 22.91 -30.35 11.50
C ASN A 147 23.28 -29.77 10.14
N GLU A 148 22.69 -30.28 9.05
CA GLU A 148 22.97 -29.82 7.70
C GLU A 148 22.25 -28.49 7.39
N PHE A 149 22.93 -27.65 6.63
CA PHE A 149 22.42 -26.37 6.16
C PHE A 149 22.39 -26.36 4.64
N ASP A 150 21.33 -25.79 4.10
CA ASP A 150 21.32 -25.34 2.70
C ASP A 150 21.87 -23.91 2.66
N GLU A 151 22.70 -23.60 1.66
CA GLU A 151 23.29 -22.28 1.44
C GLU A 151 22.90 -21.77 0.06
N PHE A 152 22.47 -20.51 -0.02
CA PHE A 152 22.00 -19.88 -1.24
C PHE A 152 22.57 -18.47 -1.37
N ASP A 153 22.90 -18.10 -2.60
CA ASP A 153 23.28 -16.72 -2.95
C ASP A 153 22.12 -15.76 -2.68
N PHE A 154 22.43 -14.50 -2.40
CA PHE A 154 21.48 -13.44 -2.08
C PHE A 154 20.25 -13.42 -3.02
N GLY A 155 20.48 -13.42 -4.34
CA GLY A 155 19.41 -13.36 -5.35
C GLY A 155 18.47 -14.56 -5.36
N ARG A 156 18.91 -15.72 -4.85
CA ARG A 156 18.11 -16.95 -4.78
C ARG A 156 17.59 -17.23 -3.37
N SER A 157 18.03 -16.49 -2.37
CA SER A 157 17.70 -16.73 -0.97
C SER A 157 16.21 -16.57 -0.66
N GLY A 158 15.46 -15.83 -1.47
CA GLY A 158 14.00 -15.82 -1.45
C GLY A 158 13.38 -17.23 -1.50
N LEU A 159 14.02 -18.18 -2.20
CA LEU A 159 13.57 -19.57 -2.25
C LEU A 159 13.62 -20.25 -0.87
N LEU A 160 14.64 -19.97 -0.06
CA LEU A 160 14.72 -20.49 1.30
C LEU A 160 13.58 -19.95 2.16
N HIS A 161 13.28 -18.68 1.98
CA HIS A 161 12.20 -17.98 2.66
C HIS A 161 10.83 -18.56 2.30
N SER A 162 10.55 -18.77 1.02
CA SER A 162 9.28 -19.36 0.59
C SER A 162 9.15 -20.82 1.05
N ARG A 163 10.23 -21.60 1.00
CA ARG A 163 10.25 -22.98 1.53
C ARG A 163 10.03 -23.03 3.02
N ALA A 164 10.67 -22.13 3.77
CA ALA A 164 10.47 -22.00 5.20
C ALA A 164 9.01 -21.62 5.48
N LEU A 165 8.45 -20.63 4.79
CA LEU A 165 7.06 -20.24 4.96
C LEU A 165 6.10 -21.40 4.66
N ALA A 166 6.32 -22.15 3.57
CA ALA A 166 5.52 -23.32 3.23
C ALA A 166 5.55 -24.38 4.33
N ALA A 167 6.75 -24.77 4.81
CA ALA A 167 6.90 -25.75 5.88
C ALA A 167 6.23 -25.35 7.19
N ARG A 168 5.96 -24.06 7.38
CA ARG A 168 5.42 -23.49 8.62
C ARG A 168 3.97 -23.05 8.53
N THR A 169 3.38 -23.11 7.34
CA THR A 169 2.00 -22.75 7.08
C THR A 169 1.16 -23.94 6.61
N VAL A 170 1.71 -25.15 6.71
CA VAL A 170 1.06 -26.41 6.37
C VAL A 170 0.80 -27.21 7.65
N PRO A 171 -0.41 -27.78 7.84
CA PRO A 171 -0.70 -28.69 8.95
C PRO A 171 0.23 -29.90 8.97
N ALA A 172 0.61 -30.40 10.15
CA ALA A 172 1.47 -31.58 10.32
C ALA A 172 1.00 -32.80 9.51
N SER A 173 -0.32 -33.00 9.45
CA SER A 173 -0.96 -34.08 8.70
C SER A 173 -0.79 -33.98 7.18
N GLN A 174 -0.45 -32.81 6.65
CA GLN A 174 -0.29 -32.55 5.20
C GLN A 174 1.18 -32.35 4.80
N PHE A 175 2.15 -32.63 5.69
CA PHE A 175 3.57 -32.47 5.35
C PHE A 175 4.04 -33.37 4.21
N ALA A 176 3.38 -34.52 3.99
CA ALA A 176 3.67 -35.38 2.84
C ALA A 176 3.48 -34.63 1.50
N ASP A 177 2.57 -33.64 1.47
CA ASP A 177 2.27 -32.84 0.28
C ASP A 177 2.99 -31.48 0.26
N ILE A 178 4.01 -31.28 1.10
CA ILE A 178 4.74 -30.00 1.19
C ILE A 178 5.32 -29.56 -0.16
N HIS A 179 5.69 -30.51 -1.03
CA HIS A 179 6.19 -30.22 -2.37
C HIS A 179 5.13 -29.56 -3.24
N ASN A 180 3.85 -29.96 -3.12
CA ASN A 180 2.74 -29.31 -3.83
C ASN A 180 2.52 -27.91 -3.28
N VAL A 181 2.49 -27.74 -1.96
CA VAL A 181 2.33 -26.42 -1.32
C VAL A 181 3.42 -25.44 -1.74
N ARG A 182 4.69 -25.89 -1.79
CA ARG A 182 5.83 -25.06 -2.22
C ARG A 182 5.69 -24.54 -3.65
N ARG A 183 4.92 -25.20 -4.51
CA ARG A 183 4.66 -24.70 -5.87
C ARG A 183 3.82 -23.43 -5.86
N HIS A 184 3.05 -23.18 -4.79
CA HIS A 184 2.16 -22.03 -4.70
C HIS A 184 2.73 -20.89 -3.86
N ILE A 185 3.78 -21.14 -3.05
CA ILE A 185 4.49 -20.07 -2.33
C ILE A 185 5.74 -19.69 -3.12
N LYS A 186 5.66 -18.55 -3.78
CA LYS A 186 6.68 -18.05 -4.69
C LYS A 186 7.50 -16.97 -4.00
N TYR A 187 8.79 -16.90 -4.32
CA TYR A 187 9.66 -15.79 -3.91
C TYR A 187 9.84 -14.81 -5.07
N MET A 188 9.98 -13.53 -4.75
CA MET A 188 10.11 -12.47 -5.75
C MET A 188 11.49 -11.83 -5.74
N ARG A 189 11.68 -10.89 -6.66
CA ARG A 189 12.87 -10.05 -6.73
C ARG A 189 13.04 -9.29 -5.40
N PRO A 190 14.22 -9.38 -4.75
CA PRO A 190 14.46 -8.65 -3.52
C PRO A 190 14.63 -7.15 -3.80
N ALA A 191 14.64 -6.34 -2.75
CA ALA A 191 14.98 -4.92 -2.79
C ALA A 191 15.87 -4.55 -1.61
N ILE A 192 16.64 -3.47 -1.76
CA ILE A 192 17.48 -2.92 -0.69
C ILE A 192 17.08 -1.47 -0.44
N VAL A 193 16.96 -1.10 0.84
CA VAL A 193 16.76 0.29 1.26
C VAL A 193 17.88 0.68 2.22
N HIS A 194 18.73 1.60 1.81
CA HIS A 194 19.79 2.20 2.60
C HIS A 194 19.30 3.50 3.24
N ILE A 195 19.59 3.65 4.51
CA ILE A 195 19.36 4.87 5.30
C ILE A 195 20.71 5.32 5.82
N MET A 196 21.13 6.49 5.36
CA MET A 196 22.43 7.09 5.66
C MET A 196 22.23 8.40 6.41
N GLU A 197 23.04 8.62 7.44
CA GLU A 197 23.14 9.91 8.12
C GLU A 197 24.12 10.82 7.34
N ASP A 198 23.92 12.14 7.45
CA ASP A 198 24.67 13.15 6.67
C ASP A 198 26.19 13.11 6.92
N ASP A 199 26.59 12.64 8.09
CA ASP A 199 27.96 12.50 8.56
C ASP A 199 28.57 11.11 8.27
N GLU A 200 27.83 10.20 7.65
CA GLU A 200 28.36 8.93 7.21
C GLU A 200 29.25 9.11 5.99
N ASN A 201 30.45 8.54 6.04
CA ASN A 201 31.42 8.59 4.94
C ASN A 201 31.06 7.57 3.86
N ILE A 202 29.91 7.77 3.22
CA ILE A 202 29.43 6.96 2.09
C ILE A 202 29.16 7.89 0.93
N GLU A 203 29.71 7.56 -0.23
CA GLU A 203 29.49 8.25 -1.49
C GLU A 203 28.35 7.57 -2.27
N ILE A 204 27.34 8.36 -2.64
CA ILE A 204 26.32 7.91 -3.59
C ILE A 204 26.86 8.25 -4.97
N THR A 205 27.06 7.24 -5.79
CA THR A 205 27.66 7.32 -7.12
C THR A 205 26.67 7.96 -8.12
N ASP A 206 27.21 8.49 -9.22
CA ASP A 206 26.44 9.25 -10.23
C ASP A 206 25.43 8.40 -11.04
N ASP A 207 25.54 7.08 -10.98
CA ASP A 207 24.58 6.12 -11.55
C ASP A 207 23.24 6.11 -10.82
N PHE A 208 23.19 6.59 -9.57
CA PHE A 208 21.95 6.73 -8.83
C PHE A 208 21.13 7.93 -9.32
N THR A 209 19.92 7.64 -9.79
CA THR A 209 18.95 8.69 -10.12
C THR A 209 18.43 9.32 -8.83
N ARG A 210 18.67 10.62 -8.67
CA ARG A 210 18.08 11.39 -7.57
C ARG A 210 16.58 11.56 -7.80
N VAL A 211 15.77 11.10 -6.85
CA VAL A 211 14.32 11.24 -6.87
C VAL A 211 13.97 12.63 -6.35
N ALA A 212 13.24 13.40 -7.15
CA ALA A 212 12.76 14.72 -6.76
C ALA A 212 11.94 14.64 -5.46
N ASN A 213 12.37 15.38 -4.44
CA ASN A 213 11.76 15.40 -3.12
C ASN A 213 11.58 16.84 -2.66
N ASN A 214 10.52 17.49 -3.14
CA ASN A 214 10.34 18.94 -2.99
C ASN A 214 9.81 19.33 -1.60
N THR A 215 9.73 18.38 -0.70
CA THR A 215 8.76 18.40 0.38
C THR A 215 9.38 18.11 1.75
N SER A 216 10.41 17.26 1.77
CA SER A 216 11.31 17.12 2.90
C SER A 216 12.66 17.65 2.45
N ARG A 217 12.94 18.91 2.80
CA ARG A 217 14.27 19.52 2.63
C ARG A 217 15.38 18.72 3.31
N TYR A 218 15.02 17.79 4.20
CA TYR A 218 15.90 17.00 5.05
C TYR A 218 16.12 15.56 4.57
N LEU A 219 15.56 15.16 3.43
CA LEU A 219 15.74 13.82 2.86
C LEU A 219 16.15 13.94 1.40
N ASP A 220 17.32 13.44 1.05
CA ASP A 220 17.68 13.19 -0.33
C ASP A 220 17.46 11.71 -0.63
N VAL A 221 16.65 11.42 -1.65
CA VAL A 221 16.26 10.06 -2.03
C VAL A 221 16.85 9.77 -3.39
N PHE A 222 17.43 8.59 -3.53
CA PHE A 222 18.11 8.12 -4.71
C PHE A 222 17.64 6.71 -5.02
N HIS A 223 17.62 6.35 -6.29
CA HIS A 223 17.20 5.04 -6.77
C HIS A 223 18.11 4.56 -7.89
N ASP A 224 18.47 3.29 -7.83
CA ASP A 224 19.17 2.60 -8.91
C ASP A 224 18.82 1.09 -8.91
N ARG A 225 19.39 0.33 -9.85
CA ARG A 225 19.27 -1.12 -9.96
C ARG A 225 20.66 -1.76 -9.99
N VAL A 226 20.92 -2.59 -8.99
CA VAL A 226 22.15 -3.37 -8.91
C VAL A 226 21.95 -4.72 -9.58
N ARG A 227 22.79 -5.04 -10.55
CA ARG A 227 22.77 -6.33 -11.25
C ARG A 227 23.55 -7.37 -10.47
N ILE A 228 22.88 -8.46 -10.11
CA ILE A 228 23.52 -9.59 -9.45
C ILE A 228 23.27 -10.89 -10.21
N PHE A 229 24.12 -11.90 -9.94
CA PHE A 229 24.06 -13.30 -10.38
C PHE A 229 22.86 -13.67 -11.29
N ASN A 230 23.14 -14.02 -12.56
CA ASN A 230 22.15 -14.33 -13.61
C ASN A 230 21.30 -13.13 -14.08
N ASN A 231 21.86 -11.92 -14.09
CA ASN A 231 21.18 -10.70 -14.57
C ASN A 231 19.87 -10.38 -13.83
N ILE A 232 19.84 -10.63 -12.51
CA ILE A 232 18.73 -10.17 -11.68
C ILE A 232 19.03 -8.73 -11.29
N ASP A 233 18.25 -7.79 -11.82
CA ASP A 233 18.26 -6.39 -11.37
C ASP A 233 17.57 -6.29 -10.00
N ILE A 234 18.28 -5.82 -8.98
CA ILE A 234 17.75 -5.54 -7.65
C ILE A 234 17.55 -4.03 -7.50
N PRO A 235 16.30 -3.55 -7.29
CA PRO A 235 16.08 -2.15 -6.96
C PRO A 235 16.73 -1.79 -5.61
N VAL A 236 17.49 -0.71 -5.63
CA VAL A 236 18.17 -0.13 -4.48
C VAL A 236 17.68 1.28 -4.27
N TRP A 237 17.23 1.57 -3.05
CA TRP A 237 16.85 2.89 -2.60
C TRP A 237 17.90 3.40 -1.63
N ALA A 238 18.49 4.54 -1.91
CA ALA A 238 19.43 5.22 -1.02
C ALA A 238 18.78 6.48 -0.46
N ILE A 239 18.66 6.58 0.86
CA ILE A 239 18.05 7.71 1.54
C ILE A 239 19.11 8.37 2.42
N ARG A 240 19.54 9.57 2.05
CA ARG A 240 20.43 10.40 2.86
C ARG A 240 19.61 11.37 3.69
N THR A 241 19.81 11.31 5.00
CA THR A 241 19.12 12.17 5.96
C THR A 241 20.00 13.35 6.32
N LYS A 242 19.44 14.57 6.33
CA LYS A 242 20.15 15.78 6.78
C LYS A 242 19.92 16.01 8.26
N LYS A 243 20.74 16.89 8.85
CA LYS A 243 20.54 17.37 10.23
C LYS A 243 19.09 17.84 10.43
N LYS A 244 18.45 17.37 11.50
CA LYS A 244 17.04 17.65 11.88
C LYS A 244 15.96 16.95 11.04
N VAL A 245 16.28 15.82 10.40
CA VAL A 245 15.27 15.01 9.71
C VAL A 245 14.08 14.68 10.64
N ASN A 246 12.87 14.87 10.12
CA ASN A 246 11.68 14.40 10.80
C ASN A 246 11.64 12.86 10.72
N GLN A 247 11.91 12.21 11.84
CA GLN A 247 11.94 10.75 11.95
C GLN A 247 10.63 10.09 11.49
N ARG A 248 9.49 10.78 11.64
CA ARG A 248 8.19 10.31 11.15
C ARG A 248 8.16 10.24 9.61
N ASP A 249 8.77 11.20 8.94
CA ASP A 249 8.72 11.30 7.48
C ASP A 249 9.67 10.29 6.84
N LEU A 250 10.88 10.14 7.39
CA LEU A 250 11.80 9.08 7.01
C LEU A 250 11.15 7.70 7.17
N ARG A 251 10.51 7.47 8.32
CA ARG A 251 9.75 6.25 8.56
C ARG A 251 8.68 6.01 7.51
N ASP A 252 7.81 7.00 7.29
CA ASP A 252 6.61 6.81 6.48
C ASP A 252 7.03 6.54 5.02
N LEU A 253 8.11 7.19 4.56
CA LEU A 253 8.76 6.88 3.28
C LEU A 253 9.31 5.45 3.25
N CYS A 254 10.10 5.03 4.24
CA CYS A 254 10.67 3.69 4.28
C CYS A 254 9.59 2.60 4.30
N LEU A 255 8.50 2.80 5.06
CA LEU A 255 7.35 1.88 5.07
C LEU A 255 6.69 1.82 3.69
N PHE A 256 6.46 2.97 3.07
CA PHE A 256 5.89 3.06 1.74
C PHE A 256 6.74 2.29 0.71
N LEU A 257 8.04 2.55 0.61
CA LEU A 257 8.94 1.90 -0.35
C LEU A 257 8.96 0.37 -0.17
N ARG A 258 9.10 -0.11 1.07
CA ARG A 258 9.16 -1.54 1.39
C ARG A 258 7.88 -2.28 0.99
N ARG A 259 6.74 -1.69 1.32
CA ARG A 259 5.45 -2.28 0.99
C ARG A 259 5.17 -2.21 -0.50
N MET A 260 5.35 -1.04 -1.12
CA MET A 260 5.14 -0.83 -2.54
C MET A 260 5.88 -1.89 -3.34
N HIS A 261 7.17 -2.09 -3.07
CA HIS A 261 7.96 -3.13 -3.73
C HIS A 261 7.36 -4.53 -3.55
N SER A 262 6.96 -4.87 -2.32
CA SER A 262 6.45 -6.22 -2.02
C SER A 262 5.07 -6.50 -2.64
N GLU A 263 4.16 -5.53 -2.60
CA GLU A 263 2.83 -5.64 -3.23
C GLU A 263 2.94 -5.65 -4.75
N TYR A 264 3.81 -4.79 -5.29
CA TYR A 264 4.10 -4.74 -6.73
C TYR A 264 4.62 -6.08 -7.25
N GLU A 265 5.66 -6.64 -6.63
CA GLU A 265 6.22 -7.91 -7.03
C GLU A 265 5.23 -9.08 -6.86
N CYS A 266 4.37 -9.01 -5.83
CA CYS A 266 3.30 -9.97 -5.61
C CYS A 266 2.24 -9.92 -6.74
N ILE A 267 1.78 -8.73 -7.11
CA ILE A 267 0.86 -8.53 -8.25
C ILE A 267 1.49 -9.07 -9.52
N LYS A 268 2.73 -8.65 -9.83
CA LYS A 268 3.46 -9.12 -11.00
C LYS A 268 3.49 -10.65 -11.05
N ARG A 269 3.75 -11.30 -9.91
CA ARG A 269 3.76 -12.76 -9.85
C ARG A 269 2.40 -13.39 -10.09
N LEU A 270 1.34 -12.85 -9.50
CA LEU A 270 0.00 -13.36 -9.70
C LEU A 270 -0.37 -13.32 -11.18
N LEU A 271 -0.07 -12.20 -11.84
CA LEU A 271 -0.31 -12.02 -13.27
C LEU A 271 0.46 -13.05 -14.10
N LEU A 272 1.76 -13.26 -13.81
CA LEU A 272 2.55 -14.31 -14.46
C LEU A 272 2.00 -15.73 -14.24
N GLU A 273 1.32 -15.99 -13.13
CA GLU A 273 0.77 -17.32 -12.84
C GLU A 273 -0.61 -17.53 -13.48
N ILE A 274 -1.36 -16.45 -13.72
CA ILE A 274 -2.51 -16.44 -14.62
C ILE A 274 -2.06 -16.74 -16.05
N GLU A 275 -1.03 -16.03 -16.53
CA GLU A 275 -0.47 -16.21 -17.88
C GLU A 275 -0.04 -17.66 -18.14
N ARG A 276 0.55 -18.29 -17.12
CA ARG A 276 1.00 -19.68 -17.17
C ARG A 276 -0.11 -20.71 -17.04
N GLY A 277 -1.36 -20.29 -16.82
CA GLY A 277 -2.50 -21.18 -16.56
C GLY A 277 -2.43 -21.90 -15.22
N ASN A 278 -1.65 -21.39 -14.25
CA ASN A 278 -1.60 -21.95 -12.89
C ASN A 278 -2.72 -21.40 -12.00
N ILE A 279 -3.29 -20.25 -12.36
CA ILE A 279 -4.50 -19.69 -11.77
C ILE A 279 -5.56 -19.68 -12.87
N ASP A 280 -6.61 -20.48 -12.68
CA ASP A 280 -7.67 -20.64 -13.67
C ASP A 280 -8.48 -19.35 -13.81
N VAL A 281 -8.67 -18.92 -15.06
CA VAL A 281 -9.58 -17.84 -15.45
C VAL A 281 -10.73 -18.48 -16.21
N VAL A 282 -11.86 -18.65 -15.54
CA VAL A 282 -13.04 -19.31 -16.10
C VAL A 282 -13.91 -18.27 -16.79
N ASP A 283 -14.22 -18.47 -18.07
CA ASP A 283 -15.05 -17.55 -18.88
C ASP A 283 -14.56 -16.08 -18.90
N GLY A 284 -13.24 -15.89 -18.76
CA GLY A 284 -12.63 -14.57 -18.69
C GLY A 284 -12.92 -13.82 -17.38
N LEU A 285 -13.37 -14.52 -16.34
CA LEU A 285 -13.53 -14.01 -14.99
C LEU A 285 -12.40 -14.53 -14.10
N LEU A 286 -11.80 -13.60 -13.37
CA LEU A 286 -10.82 -13.93 -12.35
C LEU A 286 -11.55 -14.60 -11.17
N PRO A 287 -10.86 -15.44 -10.38
CA PRO A 287 -11.40 -15.87 -9.10
C PRO A 287 -11.82 -14.65 -8.28
N VAL A 288 -13.03 -14.64 -7.70
CA VAL A 288 -13.56 -13.51 -6.91
C VAL A 288 -12.56 -13.03 -5.86
N ALA A 289 -11.90 -13.98 -5.18
CA ALA A 289 -10.86 -13.69 -4.21
C ALA A 289 -9.68 -12.88 -4.78
N PHE A 290 -9.33 -13.11 -6.04
CA PHE A 290 -8.27 -12.38 -6.72
C PHE A 290 -8.70 -10.96 -7.10
N GLU A 291 -9.94 -10.78 -7.58
CA GLU A 291 -10.48 -9.44 -7.86
C GLU A 291 -10.56 -8.58 -6.60
N GLU A 292 -11.07 -9.16 -5.51
CA GLU A 292 -11.12 -8.52 -4.19
C GLU A 292 -9.72 -8.13 -3.71
N TYR A 293 -8.75 -9.04 -3.88
CA TYR A 293 -7.37 -8.80 -3.50
C TYR A 293 -6.73 -7.65 -4.29
N LEU A 294 -6.88 -7.64 -5.61
CA LEU A 294 -6.39 -6.55 -6.47
C LEU A 294 -7.04 -5.22 -6.09
N ARG A 295 -8.37 -5.20 -5.89
CA ARG A 295 -9.11 -4.01 -5.48
C ARG A 295 -8.55 -3.43 -4.19
N GLU A 296 -8.31 -4.29 -3.20
CA GLU A 296 -7.77 -3.88 -1.92
C GLU A 296 -6.34 -3.34 -2.04
N ILE A 297 -5.43 -4.03 -2.73
CA ILE A 297 -4.06 -3.53 -2.94
C ILE A 297 -4.07 -2.17 -3.65
N LEU A 298 -4.81 -2.04 -4.75
CA LEU A 298 -4.87 -0.78 -5.50
C LEU A 298 -5.40 0.37 -4.64
N LYS A 299 -6.42 0.10 -3.81
CA LYS A 299 -6.93 1.06 -2.82
C LYS A 299 -5.87 1.44 -1.80
N ARG A 300 -5.08 0.48 -1.30
CA ARG A 300 -4.00 0.70 -0.33
C ARG A 300 -2.86 1.52 -0.92
N VAL A 301 -2.39 1.17 -2.12
CA VAL A 301 -1.37 1.91 -2.88
C VAL A 301 -1.80 3.36 -3.10
N ARG A 302 -3.01 3.58 -3.64
CA ARG A 302 -3.57 4.92 -3.85
C ARG A 302 -3.77 5.69 -2.55
N SER A 303 -4.19 5.03 -1.47
CA SER A 303 -4.35 5.67 -0.17
C SER A 303 -3.00 6.09 0.41
N GLY A 304 -1.98 5.24 0.31
CA GLY A 304 -0.61 5.53 0.71
C GLY A 304 -0.06 6.73 -0.05
N GLU A 305 -0.18 6.71 -1.37
CA GLU A 305 0.22 7.84 -2.22
C GLU A 305 -0.56 9.11 -1.88
N LYS A 306 -1.90 9.07 -1.77
CA LYS A 306 -2.70 10.23 -1.36
C LYS A 306 -2.30 10.76 0.01
N LYS A 307 -1.92 9.91 0.97
CA LYS A 307 -1.43 10.36 2.29
C LYS A 307 -0.06 11.03 2.19
N LEU A 308 0.80 10.53 1.30
CA LEU A 308 2.07 11.17 0.97
C LEU A 308 1.85 12.51 0.25
N LEU A 309 0.95 12.57 -0.72
CA LEU A 309 0.59 13.78 -1.48
C LEU A 309 -0.12 14.84 -0.64
N ARG A 310 -1.16 14.48 0.12
CA ARG A 310 -1.95 15.41 0.96
C ARG A 310 -1.16 16.08 2.05
N ARG A 311 -0.06 15.45 2.49
CA ARG A 311 0.86 16.08 3.43
C ARG A 311 1.78 17.11 2.77
N GLY A 312 1.62 17.33 1.45
CA GLY A 312 2.54 18.07 0.61
C GLY A 312 3.89 17.39 0.56
N LYS A 313 3.94 16.03 0.63
CA LYS A 313 5.16 15.27 0.94
C LYS A 313 5.84 14.56 -0.21
N PHE A 314 5.26 14.39 -1.39
CA PHE A 314 5.98 13.87 -2.57
C PHE A 314 5.20 14.26 -3.83
N ALA A 315 5.33 15.49 -4.32
CA ALA A 315 4.76 15.90 -5.60
C ALA A 315 5.88 16.02 -6.65
N PRO A 316 5.79 15.37 -7.81
CA PRO A 316 6.79 15.50 -8.85
C PRO A 316 6.55 16.81 -9.62
N GLU A 317 7.27 17.88 -9.31
CA GLU A 317 7.16 19.18 -10.01
C GLU A 317 7.86 19.17 -11.40
N HIS A 318 8.44 18.04 -11.80
CA HIS A 318 9.13 17.85 -13.10
C HIS A 318 8.60 16.64 -13.91
N ALA A 319 7.36 16.22 -13.66
CA ALA A 319 6.72 15.04 -14.29
C ALA A 319 6.33 15.19 -15.77
N SER A 320 7.07 15.95 -16.59
CA SER A 320 6.93 15.81 -18.04
C SER A 320 7.74 14.65 -18.61
N ASP A 321 8.79 14.20 -17.91
CA ASP A 321 9.78 13.29 -18.50
C ASP A 321 10.24 12.12 -17.61
N ASP A 322 9.77 11.97 -16.36
CA ASP A 322 10.14 10.82 -15.52
C ASP A 322 8.94 10.25 -14.72
N PRO A 323 8.61 8.97 -14.90
CA PRO A 323 7.47 8.32 -14.30
C PRO A 323 7.37 8.39 -12.77
N GLY A 324 6.24 8.84 -12.23
CA GLY A 324 5.95 8.76 -10.79
C GLY A 324 5.94 7.31 -10.26
N MET A 325 5.91 7.08 -8.94
CA MET A 325 5.93 5.71 -8.37
C MET A 325 4.74 4.82 -8.79
N ILE A 326 3.57 5.40 -9.04
CA ILE A 326 2.43 4.70 -9.67
C ILE A 326 2.72 4.36 -11.12
N GLU A 327 3.48 5.20 -11.80
CA GLU A 327 3.86 5.03 -13.19
C GLU A 327 4.97 3.99 -13.31
N LEU A 328 5.92 3.88 -12.36
CA LEU A 328 6.81 2.71 -12.24
C LEU A 328 6.05 1.40 -12.02
N ALA A 329 4.99 1.42 -11.21
CA ALA A 329 4.08 0.28 -11.05
C ALA A 329 3.25 0.03 -12.31
N SER A 330 2.91 1.05 -13.09
CA SER A 330 2.13 0.94 -14.33
C SER A 330 2.98 0.48 -15.53
N ILE A 331 4.19 1.00 -15.69
CA ILE A 331 5.23 0.57 -16.64
C ILE A 331 5.48 -0.93 -16.50
N SER A 332 5.50 -1.39 -15.27
CA SER A 332 5.67 -2.80 -14.99
C SER A 332 4.46 -3.70 -15.32
N ILE A 333 3.26 -3.11 -15.36
CA ILE A 333 2.07 -3.76 -15.89
C ILE A 333 2.12 -3.72 -17.42
N HIS A 334 2.70 -2.67 -18.02
CA HIS A 334 2.98 -2.58 -19.46
C HIS A 334 4.08 -3.54 -19.94
N ASP A 335 4.99 -3.96 -19.07
CA ASP A 335 6.00 -5.00 -19.33
C ASP A 335 5.42 -6.44 -19.35
N LEU A 336 4.12 -6.60 -19.08
CA LEU A 336 3.43 -7.88 -19.24
C LEU A 336 3.15 -8.15 -20.72
N ASP A 337 2.98 -9.43 -21.06
CA ASP A 337 2.49 -9.80 -22.40
C ASP A 337 1.22 -8.98 -22.75
N PRO A 338 1.14 -8.32 -23.92
CA PRO A 338 0.01 -7.46 -24.30
C PRO A 338 -1.36 -8.14 -24.25
N SER A 339 -1.42 -9.47 -24.43
CA SER A 339 -2.67 -10.22 -24.32
C SER A 339 -3.10 -10.41 -22.87
N LEU A 340 -2.14 -10.60 -21.95
CA LEU A 340 -2.38 -10.69 -20.52
C LEU A 340 -2.74 -9.33 -19.93
N TYR A 341 -2.07 -8.25 -20.34
CA TYR A 341 -2.45 -6.88 -20.01
C TYR A 341 -3.92 -6.63 -20.35
N SER A 342 -4.31 -7.00 -21.56
CA SER A 342 -5.69 -6.86 -22.04
C SER A 342 -6.67 -7.69 -21.21
N GLN A 343 -6.33 -8.92 -20.82
CA GLN A 343 -7.17 -9.77 -19.97
C GLN A 343 -7.33 -9.22 -18.55
N VAL A 344 -6.24 -8.72 -17.95
CA VAL A 344 -6.26 -8.06 -16.65
C VAL A 344 -7.09 -6.78 -16.71
N GLN A 345 -6.93 -5.98 -17.77
CA GLN A 345 -7.77 -4.82 -18.00
C GLN A 345 -9.24 -5.19 -18.18
N ILE A 346 -9.56 -6.23 -18.96
CA ILE A 346 -10.94 -6.70 -19.15
C ILE A 346 -11.55 -7.15 -17.82
N ALA A 347 -10.81 -7.92 -17.02
CA ALA A 347 -11.29 -8.38 -15.74
C ALA A 347 -11.45 -7.22 -14.73
N LEU A 348 -10.52 -6.26 -14.72
CA LEU A 348 -10.64 -5.02 -13.97
C LEU A 348 -11.85 -4.18 -14.42
N LYS A 349 -12.09 -4.06 -15.73
CA LYS A 349 -13.25 -3.38 -16.34
C LYS A 349 -14.58 -4.05 -15.98
N ARG A 350 -14.62 -5.39 -15.93
CA ARG A 350 -15.81 -6.18 -15.58
C ARG A 350 -16.12 -6.16 -14.08
N SER A 351 -15.11 -6.03 -13.22
CA SER A 351 -15.26 -6.02 -11.74
C SER A 351 -16.01 -4.79 -11.15
N ARG A 352 -16.71 -4.01 -11.98
CA ARG A 352 -17.34 -2.70 -11.65
C ARG A 352 -16.38 -1.69 -11.01
N PHE A 353 -15.07 -1.87 -11.21
CA PHE A 353 -14.09 -0.88 -10.80
C PHE A 353 -14.14 0.26 -11.81
N ASN A 354 -14.67 1.41 -11.38
CA ASN A 354 -14.92 2.56 -12.25
C ASN A 354 -13.60 3.23 -12.68
N TRP A 355 -12.92 2.62 -13.65
CA TRP A 355 -11.69 3.14 -14.29
C TRP A 355 -11.95 4.39 -15.13
N SER A 356 -13.21 4.66 -15.50
CA SER A 356 -13.63 5.75 -16.38
C SER A 356 -13.13 7.13 -15.95
N SER A 357 -12.97 7.37 -14.65
CA SER A 357 -12.45 8.65 -14.12
C SER A 357 -10.96 8.91 -14.42
N ASN A 358 -10.19 7.90 -14.88
CA ASN A 358 -8.78 8.02 -15.24
C ASN A 358 -8.46 7.41 -16.64
N GLU A 359 -9.46 6.92 -17.37
CA GLU A 359 -9.27 6.24 -18.66
C GLU A 359 -8.70 7.20 -19.73
N ASP A 360 -9.09 8.47 -19.69
CA ASP A 360 -8.55 9.51 -20.58
C ASP A 360 -7.11 9.91 -20.26
N GLN A 361 -6.72 9.90 -18.99
CA GLN A 361 -5.34 10.21 -18.58
C GLN A 361 -4.38 9.08 -18.95
N VAL A 362 -4.79 7.82 -18.77
CA VAL A 362 -3.96 6.65 -19.11
C VAL A 362 -3.90 6.45 -20.63
N ARG A 363 -5.01 6.66 -21.36
CA ARG A 363 -5.05 6.58 -22.83
C ARG A 363 -4.28 7.72 -23.51
N GLY A 364 -4.47 8.97 -23.09
CA GLY A 364 -3.78 10.12 -23.66
C GLY A 364 -2.25 10.07 -23.47
N PHE A 365 -1.78 9.39 -22.43
CA PHE A 365 -0.37 9.16 -22.18
C PHE A 365 0.23 8.04 -23.05
N VAL A 366 -0.52 6.95 -23.27
CA VAL A 366 -0.13 5.85 -24.19
C VAL A 366 0.00 6.35 -25.63
N GLU A 367 -0.89 7.25 -26.06
CA GLU A 367 -0.82 7.89 -27.39
C GLU A 367 0.33 8.91 -27.50
N GLN A 368 0.73 9.56 -26.39
CA GLN A 368 1.90 10.45 -26.34
C GLN A 368 3.24 9.69 -26.41
N LEU A 369 3.34 8.53 -25.77
CA LEU A 369 4.56 7.70 -25.80
C LEU A 369 4.79 7.04 -27.17
N GLN A 370 3.73 6.80 -27.94
CA GLN A 370 3.83 6.26 -29.30
C GLN A 370 4.20 7.32 -30.36
N SER A 371 4.14 8.62 -30.04
CA SER A 371 4.16 9.68 -31.06
C SER A 371 5.35 10.66 -31.05
N ARG A 372 6.36 10.55 -30.15
CA ARG A 372 7.44 11.57 -30.10
C ARG A 372 8.88 11.03 -30.05
N SER A 373 9.54 11.18 -31.19
CA SER A 373 10.98 11.47 -31.34
C SER A 373 11.22 12.99 -31.41
N THR A 374 12.09 13.51 -30.53
CA THR A 374 12.83 14.80 -30.60
C THR A 374 12.14 16.18 -30.43
N VAL A 375 12.70 16.95 -29.47
CA VAL A 375 12.88 18.42 -29.27
C VAL A 375 11.68 19.41 -29.33
N VAL A 376 11.50 20.22 -28.26
CA VAL A 376 11.53 21.72 -28.21
C VAL A 376 10.62 22.32 -27.11
N ASN A 377 11.26 23.22 -26.31
CA ASN A 377 10.82 24.40 -25.54
C ASN A 377 9.34 24.64 -25.15
N LEU A 378 9.14 25.03 -23.89
CA LEU A 378 7.93 25.70 -23.41
C LEU A 378 8.21 26.98 -22.64
N ASN A 379 7.54 28.05 -23.09
CA ASN A 379 7.39 29.34 -22.42
C ASN A 379 6.51 29.21 -21.18
N VAL A 380 6.89 29.93 -20.13
CA VAL A 380 6.19 30.06 -18.85
C VAL A 380 4.98 30.98 -19.00
N ARG A 381 3.83 30.57 -18.44
CA ARG A 381 2.78 31.48 -17.96
C ARG A 381 2.49 31.16 -16.50
N GLU A 382 2.77 32.13 -15.63
CA GLU A 382 2.48 32.10 -14.20
C GLU A 382 0.98 31.97 -13.94
N LEU A 383 0.60 31.05 -13.05
CA LEU A 383 -0.69 31.08 -12.35
C LEU A 383 -0.41 31.28 -10.87
N ASN A 384 -0.81 32.45 -10.40
CA ASN A 384 -0.79 32.89 -9.01
C ASN A 384 -2.01 32.27 -8.31
N MET A 385 -1.82 31.56 -7.20
CA MET A 385 -2.92 31.09 -6.35
C MET A 385 -2.57 31.22 -4.86
N ASP A 386 -2.84 32.40 -4.32
CA ASP A 386 -3.18 32.57 -2.91
C ASP A 386 -4.67 32.25 -2.75
N ASN A 387 -5.02 31.20 -2.01
CA ASN A 387 -6.38 30.98 -1.53
C ASN A 387 -6.36 30.26 -0.17
N ARG A 388 -6.36 31.05 0.90
CA ARG A 388 -6.82 30.59 2.23
C ARG A 388 -8.25 31.10 2.42
N GLN A 389 -9.23 30.19 2.40
CA GLN A 389 -10.55 30.48 2.95
C GLN A 389 -10.58 30.06 4.42
N THR A 390 -10.68 31.06 5.30
CA THR A 390 -11.19 30.90 6.66
C THR A 390 -12.71 30.97 6.60
N VAL A 391 -13.39 29.85 6.84
CA VAL A 391 -14.84 29.84 7.10
C VAL A 391 -15.03 30.16 8.59
N SER A 392 -15.54 31.35 8.89
CA SER A 392 -16.01 31.74 10.21
C SER A 392 -17.51 31.46 10.30
N ASN A 393 -17.93 30.43 11.04
CA ASN A 393 -19.33 30.30 11.43
C ASN A 393 -19.65 31.25 12.58
N SER A 394 -20.75 31.99 12.46
CA SER A 394 -21.22 33.02 13.38
C SER A 394 -21.79 32.47 14.70
N SER A 395 -21.96 31.15 14.82
CA SER A 395 -22.60 30.48 15.96
C SER A 395 -21.65 30.10 17.10
N GLY A 396 -20.33 30.29 16.95
CA GLY A 396 -19.34 30.02 18.02
C GLY A 396 -19.20 28.54 18.42
N VAL A 397 -19.91 27.64 17.73
CA VAL A 397 -19.85 26.20 17.98
C VAL A 397 -18.61 25.61 17.32
N VAL A 398 -17.75 24.99 18.14
CA VAL A 398 -16.56 24.29 17.65
C VAL A 398 -16.96 22.91 17.15
N LEU A 399 -17.14 22.79 15.83
CA LEU A 399 -17.36 21.50 15.18
C LEU A 399 -16.16 20.57 15.37
N THR A 400 -16.43 19.28 15.60
CA THR A 400 -15.40 18.24 15.50
C THR A 400 -14.89 18.15 14.06
N GLN A 401 -13.66 17.65 13.86
CA GLN A 401 -13.13 17.47 12.50
C GLN A 401 -14.02 16.55 11.66
N ALA A 402 -14.58 15.49 12.25
CA ALA A 402 -15.50 14.58 11.59
C ALA A 402 -16.80 15.29 11.16
N GLY A 403 -17.35 16.18 11.99
CA GLY A 403 -18.52 16.98 11.63
C GLY A 403 -18.25 17.91 10.44
N ARG A 404 -17.09 18.58 10.40
CA ARG A 404 -16.70 19.43 9.27
C ARG A 404 -16.52 18.62 7.97
N ASP A 405 -15.85 17.48 8.06
CA ASP A 405 -15.62 16.62 6.90
C ASP A 405 -16.96 16.06 6.35
N ALA A 406 -17.93 15.80 7.23
CA ALA A 406 -19.28 15.38 6.85
C ALA A 406 -20.06 16.51 6.15
N GLN A 407 -20.06 17.73 6.69
CA GLN A 407 -20.71 18.89 6.07
C GLN A 407 -20.20 19.14 4.65
N VAL A 408 -18.87 19.11 4.44
CA VAL A 408 -18.29 19.31 3.09
C VAL A 408 -18.77 18.24 2.10
N LYS A 409 -18.96 16.99 2.54
CA LYS A 409 -19.48 15.92 1.67
C LYS A 409 -20.96 16.12 1.36
N ILE A 410 -21.74 16.54 2.34
CA ILE A 410 -23.18 16.84 2.21
C ILE A 410 -23.37 18.01 1.24
N ASP A 411 -22.64 19.11 1.41
CA ASP A 411 -22.66 20.26 0.49
C ASP A 411 -22.34 19.85 -0.94
N LYS A 412 -21.29 19.04 -1.13
CA LYS A 412 -20.90 18.55 -2.45
C LYS A 412 -22.00 17.70 -3.09
N SER A 413 -22.63 16.83 -2.30
CA SER A 413 -23.71 15.95 -2.79
C SER A 413 -24.97 16.74 -3.13
N PHE A 414 -25.31 17.73 -2.30
CA PHE A 414 -26.42 18.65 -2.54
C PHE A 414 -26.24 19.47 -3.82
N ASN A 415 -25.06 20.07 -4.02
CA ASN A 415 -24.78 20.86 -5.22
C ASN A 415 -24.84 19.98 -6.48
N GLY A 416 -24.26 18.76 -6.41
CA GLY A 416 -24.37 17.80 -7.51
C GLY A 416 -25.81 17.39 -7.80
N PHE A 417 -26.62 17.19 -6.76
CA PHE A 417 -28.06 16.92 -6.91
C PHE A 417 -28.80 18.10 -7.57
N GLN A 418 -28.55 19.34 -7.12
CA GLN A 418 -29.20 20.54 -7.63
C GLN A 418 -28.90 20.79 -9.11
N ASP A 419 -27.68 20.46 -9.55
CA ASP A 419 -27.27 20.59 -10.95
C ASP A 419 -27.96 19.54 -11.87
N ASN A 420 -28.49 18.45 -11.31
CA ASN A 420 -29.00 17.29 -12.06
C ASN A 420 -30.53 17.15 -12.05
N THR A 421 -31.28 18.09 -11.46
CA THR A 421 -32.75 18.06 -11.50
C THR A 421 -33.36 19.43 -11.69
N SER A 422 -34.46 19.48 -12.46
CA SER A 422 -35.29 20.68 -12.64
C SER A 422 -36.56 20.66 -11.79
N ASN A 423 -36.78 19.61 -11.00
CA ASN A 423 -37.95 19.49 -10.12
C ASN A 423 -37.77 20.38 -8.87
N ALA A 424 -38.38 21.57 -8.90
CA ALA A 424 -38.27 22.56 -7.82
C ALA A 424 -38.76 22.04 -6.45
N GLU A 425 -39.79 21.19 -6.43
CA GLU A 425 -40.33 20.62 -5.18
C GLU A 425 -39.35 19.61 -4.57
N LEU A 426 -38.74 18.77 -5.41
CA LEU A 426 -37.69 17.84 -4.98
C LEU A 426 -36.45 18.59 -4.47
N VAL A 427 -36.06 19.67 -5.16
CA VAL A 427 -34.93 20.53 -4.73
C VAL A 427 -35.19 21.13 -3.37
N GLN A 428 -36.39 21.66 -3.14
CA GLN A 428 -36.77 22.22 -1.85
C GLN A 428 -36.75 21.15 -0.75
N ALA A 429 -37.29 19.96 -1.01
CA ALA A 429 -37.34 18.89 -0.01
C ALA A 429 -35.95 18.38 0.39
N ILE A 430 -35.01 18.28 -0.56
CA ILE A 430 -33.62 17.90 -0.29
C ILE A 430 -32.86 19.04 0.42
N ALA A 431 -33.16 20.31 0.10
CA ALA A 431 -32.60 21.47 0.78
C ALA A 431 -33.04 21.52 2.26
N ASP A 432 -34.33 21.29 2.52
CA ASP A 432 -34.88 21.20 3.88
C ASP A 432 -34.22 20.04 4.65
N LEU A 433 -34.03 18.88 4.02
CA LEU A 433 -33.34 17.74 4.62
C LEU A 433 -31.89 18.09 4.99
N LYS A 434 -31.16 18.74 4.07
CA LYS A 434 -29.79 19.19 4.29
C LYS A 434 -29.70 20.15 5.47
N GLU A 435 -30.56 21.17 5.51
CA GLU A 435 -30.55 22.17 6.57
C GLU A 435 -30.74 21.53 7.96
N ASN A 436 -31.69 20.59 8.07
CA ASN A 436 -31.90 19.87 9.33
C ASN A 436 -30.70 18.98 9.71
N ILE A 437 -30.03 18.36 8.74
CA ILE A 437 -28.80 17.58 8.99
C ILE A 437 -27.65 18.48 9.46
N ASP A 438 -27.47 19.64 8.83
CA ASP A 438 -26.44 20.60 9.23
C ASP A 438 -26.67 21.09 10.66
N GLN A 439 -27.92 21.39 11.03
CA GLN A 439 -28.30 21.72 12.41
C GLN A 439 -27.99 20.58 13.39
N ALA A 440 -28.24 19.31 13.01
CA ALA A 440 -27.93 18.16 13.85
C ALA A 440 -26.41 17.97 14.04
N ILE A 441 -25.61 18.18 12.98
CA ILE A 441 -24.14 18.11 13.04
C ILE A 441 -23.60 19.23 13.95
N GLU A 442 -24.09 20.45 13.79
CA GLU A 442 -23.72 21.60 14.62
C GLU A 442 -24.13 21.41 16.08
N GLY A 443 -25.30 20.85 16.34
CA GLY A 443 -25.76 20.52 17.70
C GLY A 443 -25.00 19.38 18.38
N GLY A 444 -24.11 18.67 17.66
CA GLY A 444 -23.47 17.46 18.18
C GLY A 444 -24.47 16.32 18.43
N GLU A 445 -25.57 16.32 17.68
CA GLU A 445 -26.67 15.37 17.78
C GLU A 445 -26.47 14.14 16.88
N VAL A 446 -25.34 14.06 16.19
CA VAL A 446 -25.00 12.97 15.26
C VAL A 446 -23.96 12.05 15.87
N GLU A 447 -24.28 10.77 16.00
CA GLU A 447 -23.34 9.77 16.55
C GLU A 447 -22.24 9.41 15.55
N ASN A 448 -22.57 9.36 14.25
CA ASN A 448 -21.64 9.01 13.18
C ASN A 448 -21.78 9.93 11.96
N PRO A 449 -21.09 11.09 11.95
CA PRO A 449 -21.19 12.07 10.86
C PRO A 449 -20.80 11.53 9.48
N ASP A 450 -19.85 10.60 9.41
CA ASP A 450 -19.41 10.01 8.14
C ASP A 450 -20.46 9.07 7.53
N ALA A 451 -21.15 8.28 8.36
CA ALA A 451 -22.27 7.44 7.90
C ALA A 451 -23.43 8.32 7.42
N LEU A 452 -23.78 9.35 8.18
CA LEU A 452 -24.82 10.32 7.81
C LEU A 452 -24.54 10.98 6.45
N ALA A 453 -23.31 11.43 6.22
CA ALA A 453 -22.93 12.06 4.95
C ALA A 453 -22.98 11.09 3.76
N ARG A 454 -22.62 9.81 3.97
CA ARG A 454 -22.75 8.78 2.93
C ARG A 454 -24.22 8.51 2.62
N ASP A 455 -25.04 8.31 3.65
CA ASP A 455 -26.44 7.92 3.49
C ASP A 455 -27.27 9.09 2.88
N PHE A 456 -26.92 10.34 3.19
CA PHE A 456 -27.44 11.53 2.48
C PHE A 456 -27.06 11.53 0.99
N ALA A 457 -25.79 11.27 0.66
CA ALA A 457 -25.34 11.24 -0.74
C ALA A 457 -26.07 10.12 -1.53
N GLU A 458 -26.21 8.94 -0.94
CA GLU A 458 -26.93 7.82 -1.58
C GLU A 458 -28.43 8.10 -1.75
N LEU A 459 -29.05 8.87 -0.85
CA LEU A 459 -30.44 9.32 -0.99
C LEU A 459 -30.57 10.35 -2.11
N ALA A 460 -29.69 11.35 -2.15
CA ALA A 460 -29.69 12.40 -3.17
C ALA A 460 -29.46 11.83 -4.57
N ASP A 461 -28.49 10.92 -4.73
CA ASP A 461 -28.21 10.24 -6.00
C ASP A 461 -29.39 9.39 -6.47
N GLU A 462 -30.07 8.67 -5.55
CA GLU A 462 -31.24 7.85 -5.91
C GLU A 462 -32.42 8.73 -6.35
N ALA A 463 -32.61 9.89 -5.71
CA ALA A 463 -33.71 10.82 -6.02
C ALA A 463 -33.60 11.46 -7.43
N VAL A 464 -32.42 11.49 -8.03
CA VAL A 464 -32.21 12.01 -9.40
C VAL A 464 -31.96 10.92 -10.44
N SER A 465 -32.07 9.65 -10.04
CA SER A 465 -31.95 8.55 -11.00
C SER A 465 -33.12 8.52 -11.98
N ASP A 466 -32.93 7.89 -13.14
CA ASP A 466 -33.98 7.78 -14.17
C ASP A 466 -35.22 7.00 -13.66
N GLU A 467 -35.01 6.06 -12.74
CA GLU A 467 -36.05 5.25 -12.11
C GLU A 467 -35.84 5.16 -10.58
N PRO A 468 -36.22 6.20 -9.82
CA PRO A 468 -35.99 6.25 -8.38
C PRO A 468 -36.74 5.14 -7.64
N ARG A 469 -36.02 4.33 -6.87
CA ARG A 469 -36.62 3.22 -6.12
C ARG A 469 -37.06 3.69 -4.75
N LYS A 470 -38.37 3.72 -4.53
CA LYS A 470 -39.02 4.07 -3.26
C LYS A 470 -38.45 3.31 -2.05
N GLU A 471 -38.18 2.02 -2.20
CA GLU A 471 -37.60 1.17 -1.14
C GLU A 471 -36.20 1.63 -0.71
N LYS A 472 -35.38 2.10 -1.65
CA LYS A 472 -34.01 2.56 -1.38
C LYS A 472 -34.03 3.97 -0.77
N LEU A 473 -34.92 4.85 -1.22
CA LEU A 473 -35.17 6.14 -0.57
C LEU A 473 -35.64 5.96 0.88
N GLU A 474 -36.54 5.01 1.13
CA GLU A 474 -36.99 4.68 2.50
C GLU A 474 -35.86 4.10 3.36
N PHE A 475 -35.06 3.20 2.81
CA PHE A 475 -33.92 2.62 3.51
C PHE A 475 -32.91 3.70 3.92
N ASN A 476 -32.46 4.53 2.98
CA ASN A 476 -31.50 5.60 3.26
C ASN A 476 -32.09 6.65 4.22
N GLY A 477 -33.38 6.97 4.09
CA GLY A 477 -34.09 7.84 5.02
C GLY A 477 -34.08 7.31 6.46
N LYS A 478 -34.32 6.01 6.66
CA LYS A 478 -34.22 5.36 7.97
C LYS A 478 -32.80 5.40 8.54
N MET A 479 -31.79 5.23 7.69
CA MET A 479 -30.38 5.31 8.11
C MET A 479 -29.99 6.72 8.55
N ILE A 480 -30.43 7.75 7.81
CA ILE A 480 -30.25 9.17 8.19
C ILE A 480 -30.89 9.45 9.55
N ILE A 481 -32.13 9.01 9.77
CA ILE A 481 -32.83 9.17 11.06
C ILE A 481 -32.09 8.43 12.17
N GLY A 482 -31.64 7.20 11.93
CA GLY A 482 -30.92 6.39 12.91
C GLY A 482 -29.53 6.92 13.28
N ALA A 483 -28.93 7.77 12.44
CA ALA A 483 -27.64 8.42 12.73
C ALA A 483 -27.78 9.64 13.66
N ILE A 484 -29.00 10.12 13.89
CA ILE A 484 -29.33 11.27 14.72
C ILE A 484 -29.86 10.78 16.06
N LYS A 485 -29.37 11.37 17.16
CA LYS A 485 -29.79 11.01 18.52
C LYS A 485 -31.31 11.14 18.65
N GLU A 486 -31.93 10.13 19.26
CA GLU A 486 -33.39 10.09 19.50
C GLU A 486 -33.93 11.30 20.26
N SER A 487 -33.08 12.00 21.02
CA SER A 487 -33.44 13.22 21.76
C SER A 487 -33.50 14.49 20.89
N SER A 488 -33.11 14.41 19.62
CA SER A 488 -33.11 15.55 18.72
C SER A 488 -34.53 15.98 18.36
N GLY A 489 -34.84 17.27 18.54
CA GLY A 489 -36.09 17.86 18.04
C GLY A 489 -36.20 17.85 16.51
N LEU A 490 -35.14 17.48 15.78
CA LEU A 490 -35.05 17.53 14.32
C LEU A 490 -35.58 16.27 13.63
N ILE A 491 -35.77 15.16 14.36
CA ILE A 491 -36.23 13.88 13.78
C ILE A 491 -37.56 14.04 13.04
N ALA A 492 -38.51 14.81 13.61
CA ALA A 492 -39.80 15.04 12.98
C ALA A 492 -39.68 15.81 11.65
N SER A 493 -38.83 16.84 11.61
CA SER A 493 -38.57 17.65 10.41
C SER A 493 -37.88 16.82 9.33
N ILE A 494 -36.88 16.02 9.70
CA ILE A 494 -36.14 15.14 8.79
C ILE A 494 -37.05 14.06 8.22
N SER A 495 -37.87 13.43 9.06
CA SER A 495 -38.86 12.43 8.63
C SER A 495 -39.85 13.04 7.64
N LYS A 496 -40.32 14.27 7.89
CA LYS A 496 -41.22 14.97 6.99
C LYS A 496 -40.57 15.25 5.63
N ALA A 497 -39.32 15.73 5.60
CA ALA A 497 -38.59 15.97 4.35
C ALA A 497 -38.43 14.68 3.53
N ILE A 498 -38.08 13.57 4.19
CA ILE A 498 -37.97 12.24 3.55
C ILE A 498 -39.32 11.77 2.98
N GLU A 499 -40.43 11.96 3.69
CA GLU A 499 -41.76 11.60 3.17
C GLU A 499 -42.17 12.44 1.95
N VAL A 500 -41.82 13.74 1.92
CA VAL A 500 -42.03 14.57 0.73
C VAL A 500 -41.25 14.02 -0.46
N ILE A 501 -39.95 13.74 -0.28
CA ILE A 501 -39.09 13.15 -1.32
C ILE A 501 -39.69 11.84 -1.85
N LYS A 502 -40.14 10.96 -0.94
CA LYS A 502 -40.77 9.69 -1.30
C LYS A 502 -42.12 9.83 -2.00
N SER A 503 -42.85 10.91 -1.79
CA SER A 503 -44.17 11.12 -2.41
C SER A 503 -44.10 11.58 -3.86
N LEU A 504 -42.91 12.04 -4.30
CA LEU A 504 -42.64 12.48 -5.67
C LEU A 504 -42.33 11.32 -6.62
N PHE A 505 -42.28 10.07 -6.11
CA PHE A 505 -42.02 8.83 -6.83
C PHE A 505 -43.02 7.73 -6.42
#